data_AF-F8Q4B1-F1
#
_entry.id   AF-F8Q4B1-F1
#
_cell.length_a   1.000
_cell.length_b   1.000
_cell.length_c   1.000
_cell.angle_alpha   90.00
_cell.angle_beta   90.00
_cell.angle_gamma   90.00
#
_symmetry.space_group_name_H-M   'P 1'
#
loop_
_entity.id
_entity.type
_entity.pdbx_description
1 polymer ?
#
loop_
_entity_poly.entity_id
_entity_poly.type
_entity_poly.pdbx_seq_one_letter_code
_entity_poly.pdbx_strand_id
1 'polypeptide(L)'
;LTQALESLAKRIPVSSLIDDYSRLFSNADKNTTKSLPPPDAILQLADQEISCYSAILRARSPFFATFFGDNVWTIKRRDEFGVVRINMKHLKWRVMEYILRFLCCGEEGAMFETIDSLHTVDHVMEFMFEVMAAASELLLDRMILHCSAVILKHLNINNICFLL
;
A
#
# COMPACT_ATOMS: atom_id res chain seq x y z
N LEU A 1 18.46 19.75 -18.68
CA LEU A 1 18.21 21.20 -18.83
C LEU A 1 17.99 21.64 -20.29
N THR A 2 18.31 20.82 -21.30
CA THR A 2 18.20 21.20 -22.72
C THR A 2 16.79 21.08 -23.31
N GLN A 3 15.94 20.18 -22.81
CA GLN A 3 14.54 20.04 -23.28
C GLN A 3 13.59 21.16 -22.83
N ALA A 4 13.99 21.99 -21.87
CA ALA A 4 13.13 23.05 -21.33
C ALA A 4 13.15 24.34 -22.20
N LEU A 5 14.08 24.47 -23.15
CA LEU A 5 14.28 25.68 -23.95
C LEU A 5 13.59 25.65 -25.33
N GLU A 6 12.94 24.55 -25.70
CA GLU A 6 12.33 24.40 -27.04
C GLU A 6 10.85 24.81 -27.13
N SER A 7 10.16 25.12 -26.03
CA SER A 7 8.71 25.40 -26.08
C SER A 7 8.34 26.84 -25.72
N LEU A 8 7.79 27.57 -26.70
CA LEU A 8 7.23 28.92 -26.59
C LEU A 8 5.83 28.98 -25.93
N ALA A 9 5.32 27.86 -25.39
CA ALA A 9 3.99 27.79 -24.77
C ALA A 9 4.06 27.16 -23.37
N LYS A 10 3.22 27.66 -22.45
CA LYS A 10 3.06 27.14 -21.09
C LYS A 10 2.62 25.67 -21.15
N ARG A 11 3.53 24.73 -20.87
CA ARG A 11 3.18 23.31 -20.73
C ARG A 11 2.71 23.03 -19.30
N ILE A 12 1.59 22.33 -19.19
CA ILE A 12 1.16 21.75 -17.92
C ILE A 12 2.13 20.58 -17.64
N PRO A 13 2.79 20.54 -16.47
CA PRO A 13 3.69 19.44 -16.13
C PRO A 13 2.90 18.13 -16.09
N VAL A 14 3.49 17.07 -16.64
CA VAL A 14 2.94 15.71 -16.54
C VAL A 14 2.97 15.29 -15.07
N SER A 15 1.90 14.66 -14.60
CA SER A 15 1.80 14.20 -13.21
C SER A 15 2.84 13.12 -12.93
N SER A 16 3.93 13.47 -12.25
CA SER A 16 4.98 12.53 -11.80
C SER A 16 4.71 11.95 -10.41
N LEU A 17 3.63 12.36 -9.75
CA LEU A 17 3.37 12.08 -8.33
C LEU A 17 3.40 10.58 -8.02
N ILE A 18 2.82 9.75 -8.89
CA ILE A 18 2.81 8.28 -8.71
C ILE A 18 4.22 7.71 -8.80
N ASP A 19 5.00 8.14 -9.80
CA ASP A 19 6.39 7.72 -9.99
C ASP A 19 7.29 8.18 -8.85
N ASP A 20 7.02 9.36 -8.30
CA ASP A 20 7.76 9.88 -7.15
C ASP A 20 7.43 9.07 -5.88
N TYR A 21 6.16 8.73 -5.65
CA TYR A 21 5.80 7.87 -4.51
C TYR A 21 6.33 6.45 -4.63
N SER A 22 6.33 5.85 -5.82
CA SER A 22 6.87 4.49 -6.01
C SER A 22 8.39 4.45 -5.75
N ARG A 23 9.11 5.51 -6.14
CA ARG A 23 10.52 5.70 -5.79
C ARG A 23 10.72 5.86 -4.29
N LEU A 24 9.86 6.60 -3.61
CA LEU A 24 9.93 6.74 -2.14
C LEU A 24 9.73 5.40 -1.45
N PHE A 25 8.72 4.64 -1.88
CA PHE A 25 8.43 3.33 -1.31
C PHE A 25 9.60 2.36 -1.51
N SER A 26 10.15 2.27 -2.72
CA SER A 26 11.27 1.38 -3.05
C SER A 26 12.59 1.76 -2.36
N ASN A 27 12.72 3.02 -1.93
CA ASN A 27 13.91 3.54 -1.25
C ASN A 27 13.74 3.62 0.26
N ALA A 28 12.56 3.39 0.84
CA ALA A 28 12.34 3.51 2.28
C ALA A 28 13.26 2.59 3.10
N ASP A 29 13.60 1.41 2.57
CA ASP A 29 14.53 0.46 3.20
C ASP A 29 16.01 0.73 2.85
N LYS A 30 16.25 1.50 1.78
CA LYS A 30 17.60 1.88 1.33
C LYS A 30 17.91 3.25 1.89
N ASN A 31 18.54 3.27 3.05
CA ASN A 31 18.93 4.44 3.88
C ASN A 31 19.85 5.49 3.18
N THR A 32 19.64 5.78 1.88
CA THR A 32 20.64 6.32 0.94
C THR A 32 20.25 7.66 0.32
N THR A 33 19.03 8.16 0.51
CA THR A 33 18.62 9.44 -0.10
C THR A 33 18.81 10.61 0.88
N LYS A 34 19.99 11.25 0.84
CA LYS A 34 20.35 12.44 1.64
C LYS A 34 19.38 13.64 1.53
N SER A 35 18.43 13.63 0.60
CA SER A 35 17.48 14.74 0.38
C SER A 35 16.07 14.46 0.89
N LEU A 36 15.77 13.26 1.39
CA LEU A 36 14.42 12.88 1.81
C LEU A 36 14.33 12.78 3.34
N PRO A 37 13.16 13.08 3.92
CA PRO A 37 12.94 12.85 5.34
C PRO A 37 13.18 11.38 5.67
N PRO A 38 13.74 11.06 6.85
CA PRO A 38 13.80 9.69 7.29
C PRO A 38 12.38 9.13 7.47
N PRO A 39 12.17 7.81 7.27
CA PRO A 39 10.90 7.17 7.58
C PRO A 39 10.59 7.33 9.08
N ASP A 40 9.34 7.69 9.41
CA ASP A 40 8.87 8.01 10.76
C ASP A 40 7.85 7.00 11.31
N ALA A 41 7.58 5.92 10.56
CA ALA A 41 6.75 4.81 10.99
C ALA A 41 7.37 3.47 10.58
N ILE A 42 7.20 2.45 11.43
CA ILE A 42 7.60 1.08 11.13
C ILE A 42 6.38 0.17 11.30
N LEU A 43 6.05 -0.59 10.26
CA LEU A 43 5.01 -1.61 10.30
C LEU A 43 5.66 -2.95 10.64
N GLN A 44 5.24 -3.57 11.75
CA GLN A 44 5.76 -4.86 12.19
C GLN A 44 4.82 -5.96 11.71
N LEU A 45 5.18 -6.64 10.62
CA LEU A 45 4.43 -7.77 10.08
C LEU A 45 4.85 -9.09 10.75
N ALA A 46 4.18 -10.18 10.36
CA ALA A 46 4.47 -11.52 10.84
C ALA A 46 5.90 -11.96 10.49
N ASP A 47 6.37 -11.57 9.31
CA ASP A 47 7.58 -12.04 8.65
C ASP A 47 8.70 -11.00 8.60
N GLN A 48 8.36 -9.70 8.53
CA GLN A 48 9.35 -8.63 8.45
C GLN A 48 8.86 -7.29 9.01
N GLU A 49 9.78 -6.36 9.22
CA GLU A 49 9.47 -4.96 9.54
C GLU A 49 9.67 -4.08 8.29
N ILE A 50 8.76 -3.14 8.05
CA ILE A 50 8.82 -2.25 6.88
C ILE A 50 8.84 -0.81 7.34
N SER A 51 9.78 -0.04 6.78
CA SER A 51 9.88 1.39 7.02
C SER A 51 8.91 2.15 6.13
N CYS A 52 8.10 3.02 6.73
CA CYS A 52 7.03 3.74 6.06
C CYS A 52 7.01 5.22 6.47
N TYR A 53 6.30 6.02 5.68
CA TYR A 53 6.07 7.44 5.94
C TYR A 53 4.66 7.65 6.48
N SER A 54 4.53 8.10 7.72
CA SER A 54 3.25 8.33 8.38
C SER A 54 2.40 9.35 7.62
N ALA A 55 3.02 10.33 6.96
CA ALA A 55 2.34 11.31 6.11
C ALA A 55 1.60 10.66 4.93
N ILE A 56 2.21 9.65 4.29
CA ILE A 56 1.59 8.93 3.17
C ILE A 56 0.46 8.04 3.69
N LEU A 57 0.73 7.28 4.75
CA LEU A 57 -0.27 6.39 5.36
C LEU A 57 -1.53 7.16 5.78
N ARG A 58 -1.37 8.29 6.46
CA ARG A 58 -2.49 9.18 6.86
C ARG A 58 -3.27 9.74 5.68
N ALA A 59 -2.58 10.14 4.61
CA ALA A 59 -3.23 10.74 3.45
C ALA A 59 -4.05 9.72 2.64
N ARG A 60 -3.73 8.42 2.75
CA ARG A 60 -4.23 7.38 1.86
C ARG A 60 -5.12 6.34 2.54
N SER A 61 -5.11 6.27 3.87
CA SER A 61 -5.92 5.34 4.66
C SER A 61 -6.62 6.08 5.81
N PRO A 62 -7.97 6.01 5.89
CA PRO A 62 -8.72 6.54 7.02
C PRO A 62 -8.29 5.91 8.36
N PHE A 63 -7.98 4.61 8.37
CA PHE A 63 -7.48 3.91 9.56
C PHE A 63 -6.21 4.60 10.10
N PHE A 64 -5.22 4.83 9.23
CA PHE A 64 -3.99 5.51 9.64
C PHE A 64 -4.23 6.98 9.95
N ALA A 65 -5.13 7.67 9.23
CA ALA A 65 -5.50 9.06 9.53
C ALA A 65 -6.03 9.19 10.97
N THR A 66 -6.92 8.30 11.38
CA THR A 66 -7.46 8.26 12.75
C THR A 66 -6.39 7.83 13.76
N PHE A 67 -5.62 6.78 13.45
CA PHE A 67 -4.57 6.27 14.34
C PHE A 67 -3.51 7.32 14.68
N PHE A 68 -3.06 8.09 13.70
CA PHE A 68 -2.08 9.14 13.89
C PHE A 68 -2.68 10.51 14.25
N GLY A 69 -3.99 10.68 14.11
CA GLY A 69 -4.71 11.90 14.47
C GLY A 69 -4.96 12.03 15.97
N ASP A 70 -5.00 10.91 16.70
CA ASP A 70 -5.11 10.89 18.15
C ASP A 70 -3.73 10.87 18.82
N ASN A 71 -3.34 12.04 19.35
CA ASN A 71 -2.05 12.23 20.02
C ASN A 71 -1.81 11.24 21.17
N VAL A 72 -2.87 10.77 21.85
CA VAL A 72 -2.75 9.83 22.98
C VAL A 72 -2.15 8.50 22.52
N TRP A 73 -2.47 8.07 21.29
CA TRP A 73 -2.02 6.80 20.73
C TRP A 73 -0.58 6.86 20.21
N THR A 74 -0.11 8.03 19.79
CA THR A 74 1.23 8.19 19.21
C THR A 74 2.30 8.62 20.21
N ILE A 75 1.97 9.43 21.23
CA ILE A 75 2.96 10.02 22.15
C ILE A 75 3.77 8.96 22.89
N LYS A 76 3.10 7.90 23.39
CA LYS A 76 3.78 6.81 24.13
C LYS A 76 4.46 5.77 23.23
N ARG A 77 4.23 5.83 21.92
CA ARG A 77 4.72 4.86 20.94
C ARG A 77 5.87 5.38 20.08
N ARG A 78 6.19 6.68 20.19
CA ARG A 78 7.39 7.26 19.57
C ARG A 78 8.62 6.81 20.35
N ASP A 79 9.59 6.26 19.64
CA ASP A 79 10.91 6.00 20.19
C ASP A 79 11.72 7.29 20.35
N GLU A 80 12.96 7.17 20.83
CA GLU A 80 13.90 8.28 21.00
C GLU A 80 14.23 9.01 19.67
N PHE A 81 13.98 8.36 18.52
CA PHE A 81 14.15 8.90 17.18
C PHE A 81 12.85 9.45 16.57
N GLY A 82 11.75 9.42 17.33
CA GLY A 82 10.44 9.90 16.88
C GLY A 82 9.67 8.92 15.99
N VAL A 83 10.15 7.68 15.85
CA VAL A 83 9.57 6.65 14.98
C VAL A 83 8.45 5.92 15.72
N VAL A 84 7.31 5.73 15.05
CA VAL A 84 6.16 4.99 15.60
C VAL A 84 6.16 3.56 15.08
N ARG A 85 6.27 2.59 16.00
CA ARG A 85 6.13 1.15 15.67
C ARG A 85 4.68 0.71 15.78
N ILE A 86 4.15 0.14 14.70
CA ILE A 86 2.77 -0.34 14.59
C ILE A 86 2.79 -1.86 14.48
N ASN A 87 2.18 -2.53 15.44
CA ASN A 87 2.09 -3.99 15.45
C ASN A 87 0.97 -4.44 14.49
N MET A 88 1.34 -5.12 13.41
CA MET A 88 0.46 -5.74 12.44
C MET A 88 0.90 -7.20 12.17
N LYS A 89 1.36 -7.89 13.22
CA LYS A 89 1.95 -9.25 13.12
C LYS A 89 0.98 -10.33 12.64
N HIS A 90 -0.31 -10.03 12.53
CA HIS A 90 -1.29 -10.91 11.92
C HIS A 90 -1.29 -10.85 10.39
N LEU A 91 -0.65 -9.84 9.78
CA LEU A 91 -0.48 -9.71 8.34
C LEU A 91 0.92 -10.18 7.92
N LYS A 92 0.98 -10.83 6.75
CA LYS A 92 2.24 -11.21 6.08
C LYS A 92 2.60 -10.17 5.03
N TRP A 93 3.90 -10.06 4.69
CA TRP A 93 4.37 -9.16 3.64
C TRP A 93 3.67 -9.40 2.30
N ARG A 94 3.45 -10.67 1.93
CA ARG A 94 2.77 -11.04 0.68
C ARG A 94 1.45 -10.29 0.46
N VAL A 95 0.68 -10.06 1.53
CA VAL A 95 -0.59 -9.33 1.49
C VAL A 95 -0.36 -7.82 1.57
N MET A 96 0.51 -7.41 2.50
CA MET A 96 0.77 -6.00 2.79
C MET A 96 1.46 -5.27 1.63
N GLU A 97 2.24 -5.98 0.81
CA GLU A 97 2.88 -5.43 -0.38
C GLU A 97 1.84 -4.84 -1.35
N TYR A 98 0.75 -5.56 -1.63
CA TYR A 98 -0.33 -5.08 -2.52
C TYR A 98 -1.04 -3.86 -1.93
N ILE A 99 -1.25 -3.86 -0.62
CA ILE A 99 -1.85 -2.74 0.10
C ILE A 99 -0.97 -1.50 0.00
N LEU A 100 0.34 -1.66 0.23
CA LEU A 100 1.26 -0.54 0.18
C LEU A 100 1.48 -0.03 -1.25
N ARG A 101 1.48 -0.91 -2.25
CA ARG A 101 1.47 -0.52 -3.67
C ARG A 101 0.19 0.25 -4.04
N PHE A 102 -0.96 -0.18 -3.54
CA PHE A 102 -2.21 0.57 -3.71
C PHE A 102 -2.14 1.96 -3.03
N LEU A 103 -1.68 2.01 -1.77
CA LEU A 103 -1.61 3.26 -1.00
C LEU A 103 -0.59 4.24 -1.58
N CYS A 104 0.64 3.79 -1.83
CA CYS A 104 1.76 4.63 -2.22
C CYS A 104 1.75 4.89 -3.73
N CYS A 105 1.64 3.84 -4.55
CA CYS A 105 1.77 3.95 -6.00
C CYS A 105 0.42 4.24 -6.69
N GLY A 106 -0.72 4.07 -5.99
CA GLY A 106 -2.02 4.18 -6.64
C GLY A 106 -2.23 3.12 -7.74
N GLU A 107 -1.50 2.01 -7.65
CA GLU A 107 -1.71 0.88 -8.55
C GLU A 107 -3.06 0.26 -8.22
N GLU A 108 -3.93 0.14 -9.23
CA GLU A 108 -5.25 -0.47 -9.10
C GLU A 108 -5.25 -1.86 -9.78
N GLY A 109 -6.24 -2.17 -10.61
CA GLY A 109 -6.49 -3.52 -11.13
C GLY A 109 -5.30 -4.23 -11.78
N ALA A 110 -4.37 -3.51 -12.40
CA ALA A 110 -3.21 -4.09 -13.09
C ALA A 110 -2.27 -4.89 -12.15
N MET A 111 -2.25 -4.58 -10.84
CA MET A 111 -1.43 -5.33 -9.89
C MET A 111 -1.87 -6.79 -9.75
N PHE A 112 -3.14 -7.08 -10.01
CA PHE A 112 -3.72 -8.42 -9.84
C PHE A 112 -3.59 -9.29 -11.10
N GLU A 113 -3.50 -8.69 -12.29
CA GLU A 113 -3.39 -9.42 -13.57
C GLU A 113 -2.13 -10.30 -13.62
N THR A 114 -1.06 -9.90 -12.93
CA THR A 114 0.19 -10.68 -12.86
C THR A 114 -0.01 -11.95 -12.03
N ILE A 115 -0.83 -11.90 -10.97
CA ILE A 115 -1.09 -13.03 -10.07
C ILE A 115 -1.92 -14.10 -10.76
N ASP A 116 -2.94 -13.68 -11.50
CA ASP A 116 -3.88 -14.56 -12.21
C ASP A 116 -3.14 -15.48 -13.21
N SER A 117 -2.01 -15.04 -13.75
CA SER A 117 -1.23 -15.81 -14.72
C SER A 117 -0.35 -16.91 -14.12
N LEU A 118 -0.08 -16.89 -12.81
CA LEU A 118 0.93 -17.73 -12.15
C LEU A 118 0.36 -18.80 -11.20
N HIS A 119 -0.92 -18.73 -10.87
CA HIS A 119 -1.53 -19.54 -9.81
C HIS A 119 -2.82 -20.23 -10.21
N THR A 120 -3.15 -21.32 -9.53
CA THR A 120 -4.46 -21.97 -9.62
C THR A 120 -5.55 -21.02 -9.13
N VAL A 121 -6.72 -21.07 -9.75
CA VAL A 121 -7.90 -20.23 -9.41
C VAL A 121 -8.21 -20.24 -7.92
N ASP A 122 -8.18 -21.39 -7.25
CA ASP A 122 -8.51 -21.49 -5.82
C ASP A 122 -7.50 -20.73 -4.95
N HIS A 123 -6.20 -20.81 -5.27
CA HIS A 123 -5.17 -20.06 -4.55
C HIS A 123 -5.26 -18.55 -4.79
N VAL A 124 -5.66 -18.14 -6.00
CA VAL A 124 -5.94 -16.73 -6.29
C VAL A 124 -7.10 -16.24 -5.44
N MET A 125 -8.18 -17.02 -5.34
CA MET A 125 -9.36 -16.68 -4.52
C MET A 125 -8.99 -16.56 -3.04
N GLU A 126 -8.31 -17.56 -2.47
CA GLU A 126 -7.81 -17.51 -1.09
C GLU A 126 -6.96 -16.26 -0.82
N PHE A 127 -6.03 -15.96 -1.72
CA PHE A 127 -5.18 -14.78 -1.60
C PHE A 127 -5.99 -13.47 -1.70
N MET A 128 -6.97 -13.39 -2.60
CA MET A 128 -7.84 -12.22 -2.72
C MET A 128 -8.67 -11.99 -1.46
N PHE A 129 -9.12 -13.05 -0.78
CA PHE A 129 -9.78 -12.92 0.52
C PHE A 129 -8.83 -12.41 1.61
N GLU A 130 -7.57 -12.88 1.65
CA GLU A 130 -6.55 -12.34 2.57
C GLU A 130 -6.34 -10.82 2.33
N VAL A 131 -6.20 -10.41 1.06
CA VAL A 131 -6.01 -9.01 0.68
C VAL A 131 -7.23 -8.16 1.01
N MET A 132 -8.43 -8.67 0.74
CA MET A 132 -9.69 -7.98 1.05
C MET A 132 -9.90 -7.83 2.56
N ALA A 133 -9.57 -8.83 3.37
CA ALA A 133 -9.64 -8.75 4.83
C ALA A 133 -8.72 -7.65 5.37
N ALA A 134 -7.48 -7.59 4.87
CA ALA A 134 -6.52 -6.57 5.27
C ALA A 134 -6.90 -5.16 4.75
N ALA A 135 -7.48 -5.06 3.55
CA ALA A 135 -8.04 -3.80 3.03
C ALA A 135 -9.22 -3.30 3.89
N SER A 136 -10.06 -4.20 4.38
CA SER A 136 -11.16 -3.89 5.30
C SER A 136 -10.65 -3.34 6.64
N GLU A 137 -9.62 -3.98 7.22
CA GLU A 137 -8.99 -3.50 8.47
C GLU A 137 -8.41 -2.08 8.32
N LEU A 138 -7.86 -1.77 7.14
CA LEU A 138 -7.26 -0.47 6.83
C LEU A 138 -8.24 0.55 6.25
N LEU A 139 -9.54 0.22 6.19
CA LEU A 139 -10.62 1.06 5.67
C LEU A 139 -10.38 1.52 4.23
N LEU A 140 -9.97 0.60 3.37
CA LEU A 140 -9.66 0.84 1.95
C LEU A 140 -10.78 0.34 1.04
N ASP A 141 -11.94 1.00 1.08
CA ASP A 141 -13.15 0.58 0.35
C ASP A 141 -12.92 0.38 -1.15
N ARG A 142 -12.11 1.25 -1.78
CA ARG A 142 -11.77 1.12 -3.20
C ARG A 142 -10.99 -0.17 -3.49
N MET A 143 -10.08 -0.56 -2.61
CA MET A 143 -9.33 -1.80 -2.77
C MET A 143 -10.23 -3.03 -2.61
N ILE A 144 -11.19 -2.98 -1.67
CA ILE A 144 -12.21 -4.03 -1.51
C ILE A 144 -13.02 -4.21 -2.79
N LEU A 145 -13.39 -3.11 -3.47
CA LEU A 145 -14.10 -3.18 -4.75
C LEU A 145 -13.26 -3.84 -5.84
N HIS A 146 -11.97 -3.52 -5.93
CA HIS A 146 -11.07 -4.18 -6.89
C HIS A 146 -10.91 -5.68 -6.58
N CYS A 147 -10.70 -6.06 -5.32
CA CYS A 147 -10.64 -7.47 -4.93
C CYS A 147 -11.95 -8.20 -5.28
N SER A 148 -13.10 -7.60 -4.97
CA SER A 148 -14.42 -8.15 -5.28
C SER A 148 -14.61 -8.35 -6.79
N ALA A 149 -14.17 -7.41 -7.62
CA ALA A 149 -14.24 -7.53 -9.07
C ALA A 149 -13.38 -8.70 -9.60
N VAL A 150 -12.21 -8.95 -9.02
CA VAL A 150 -11.36 -10.09 -9.42
C VAL A 150 -11.94 -11.41 -8.93
N ILE A 151 -12.46 -11.46 -7.71
CA ILE A 151 -13.14 -12.65 -7.15
C ILE A 151 -14.32 -13.04 -8.04
N LEU A 152 -15.17 -12.09 -8.43
CA LEU A 152 -16.33 -12.34 -9.28
C LEU A 152 -15.95 -12.88 -10.67
N LYS A 153 -14.81 -12.47 -11.24
CA LYS A 153 -14.31 -13.00 -12.52
C LYS A 153 -13.91 -14.48 -12.45
N HIS A 154 -13.48 -14.94 -11.28
CA HIS A 154 -12.92 -16.26 -11.06
C HIS A 154 -13.90 -17.23 -10.36
N LEU A 155 -15.09 -16.74 -10.03
CA LEU A 155 -16.11 -17.51 -9.33
C LEU A 155 -16.75 -18.54 -10.26
N ASN A 156 -16.81 -19.78 -9.79
CA ASN A 156 -17.44 -20.92 -10.45
C ASN A 156 -18.19 -21.79 -9.43
N ILE A 157 -18.91 -22.79 -9.91
CA ILE A 157 -19.75 -23.67 -9.07
C ILE A 157 -18.90 -24.45 -8.04
N ASN A 158 -17.62 -24.70 -8.33
CA ASN A 158 -16.74 -25.46 -7.45
C ASN A 158 -16.16 -24.60 -6.31
N ASN A 159 -16.05 -23.28 -6.49
CA ASN A 159 -15.41 -22.38 -5.54
C ASN A 159 -16.40 -21.38 -4.88
N ILE A 160 -17.68 -21.38 -5.26
CA ILE A 160 -18.70 -20.51 -4.66
C ILE A 160 -18.84 -20.70 -3.14
N CYS A 161 -18.50 -21.89 -2.63
CA CYS A 161 -18.54 -22.19 -1.20
C CYS A 161 -17.58 -21.30 -0.37
N PHE A 162 -16.56 -20.68 -0.97
CA PHE A 162 -15.69 -19.74 -0.25
C PHE A 162 -16.40 -18.44 0.16
N LEU A 163 -17.60 -18.16 -0.36
CA LEU A 163 -18.41 -16.99 0.01
C LEU A 163 -19.42 -17.24 1.13
N LEU A 164 -19.61 -18.49 1.56
CA LEU A 164 -20.57 -18.90 2.58
C LEU A 164 -19.91 -18.97 3.97
#